data_AF-A0A2V6HZR7-F1
#
_entry.id   AF-A0A2V6HZR7-F1
#
_cell.length_a   1.000
_cell.length_b   1.000
_cell.length_c   1.000
_cell.angle_alpha   90.00
_cell.angle_beta   90.00
_cell.angle_gamma   90.00
#
_symmetry.space_group_name_H-M   'P 1'
#
loop_
_entity.id
_entity.type
_entity.pdbx_description
1 polymer ?
#
loop_
_entity_poly.entity_id
_entity_poly.type
_entity_poly.pdbx_seq_one_letter_code
_entity_poly.pdbx_strand_id
1 'polypeptide(L)'
;MRTWCILAHATALVGFLVPVAGHVVGPLIVWLAKRQDSPEIDAHGKESLNFQISMLIWNAIAAILIIVLIGIPILILLHILNIIFVIVA
;
A
#
# COMPACT_ATOMS: atom_id res chain seq x y z
N MET A 1 18.17 -10.78 -2.81
CA MET A 1 16.85 -10.45 -3.38
C MET A 1 15.74 -10.46 -2.34
N ARG A 2 15.40 -11.62 -1.75
CA ARG A 2 14.19 -11.83 -0.92
C ARG A 2 13.86 -10.75 0.11
N THR A 3 14.85 -10.25 0.86
CA THR A 3 14.64 -9.19 1.86
C THR A 3 14.04 -7.93 1.27
N TRP A 4 14.50 -7.50 0.08
CA TRP A 4 14.02 -6.28 -0.57
C TRP A 4 12.62 -6.43 -1.15
N CYS A 5 12.27 -7.62 -1.63
CA CYS A 5 10.90 -7.93 -2.04
C CYS A 5 9.95 -7.81 -0.84
N ILE A 6 10.28 -8.44 0.30
CA ILE A 6 9.47 -8.33 1.52
C ILE A 6 9.36 -6.88 2.00
N LEU A 7 10.46 -6.12 2.00
CA LEU A 7 10.45 -4.71 2.39
C LEU A 7 9.62 -3.84 1.46
N ALA A 8 9.51 -4.18 0.18
CA ALA A 8 8.68 -3.44 -0.76
C ALA A 8 7.20 -3.45 -0.34
N HIS A 9 6.71 -4.52 0.28
CA HIS A 9 5.34 -4.60 0.82
C HIS A 9 5.27 -4.14 2.27
N ALA A 10 6.15 -4.64 3.14
CA ALA A 10 6.10 -4.38 4.58
C ALA A 10 6.24 -2.89 4.95
N THR A 11 7.00 -2.11 4.16
CA THR A 11 7.13 -0.66 4.41
C THR A 11 5.83 0.11 4.17
N ALA A 12 4.85 -0.46 3.47
CA ALA A 12 3.51 0.13 3.37
C ALA A 12 2.79 0.21 4.72
N LEU A 13 3.15 -0.62 5.69
CA LEU A 13 2.59 -0.57 7.05
C LEU A 13 3.05 0.69 7.82
N VAL A 14 4.11 1.38 7.37
CA VAL A 14 4.50 2.69 7.94
C VAL A 14 3.39 3.72 7.75
N GLY A 15 2.48 3.52 6.78
CA GLY A 15 1.29 4.35 6.61
C GLY A 15 0.34 4.39 7.82
N PHE A 16 0.42 3.43 8.74
CA PHE A 16 -0.30 3.50 10.01
C PHE A 16 0.25 4.55 10.98
N LEU A 17 1.53 4.95 10.81
CA LEU A 17 2.16 6.01 11.61
C LEU A 17 2.05 7.37 10.91
N VAL A 18 2.14 7.39 9.58
CA VAL A 18 2.00 8.60 8.76
C VAL A 18 0.86 8.38 7.77
N PRO A 19 -0.38 8.81 8.12
CA PRO A 19 -1.55 8.56 7.30
C PRO A 19 -1.39 9.12 5.88
N VAL A 20 -2.00 8.45 4.89
CA VAL A 20 -2.04 8.84 3.47
C VAL A 20 -0.68 8.75 2.76
N ALA A 21 0.35 9.45 3.25
CA ALA A 21 1.66 9.48 2.62
C ALA A 21 2.49 8.22 2.93
N GLY A 22 2.46 7.71 4.16
CA GLY A 22 3.33 6.61 4.58
C GLY A 22 3.05 5.28 3.87
N HIS A 23 1.81 5.05 3.44
CA HIS A 23 1.42 3.83 2.70
C HIS A 23 2.10 3.72 1.34
N VAL A 24 2.31 4.85 0.64
CA VAL A 24 2.92 4.87 -0.70
C VAL A 24 4.41 5.18 -0.62
N VAL A 25 4.81 6.09 0.27
CA VAL A 25 6.20 6.56 0.37
C VAL A 25 7.15 5.46 0.78
N GLY A 26 6.77 4.58 1.72
CA GLY A 26 7.61 3.44 2.14
C GLY A 26 8.00 2.54 0.96
N PRO A 27 7.02 1.93 0.26
CA PRO A 27 7.26 1.13 -0.93
C PRO A 27 8.00 1.89 -2.03
N LEU A 28 7.69 3.18 -2.22
CA LEU A 28 8.32 4.02 -3.24
C LEU A 28 9.82 4.16 -3.00
N ILE A 29 10.23 4.40 -1.74
CA ILE A 29 11.63 4.51 -1.36
C ILE A 29 12.35 3.18 -1.63
N VAL A 30 11.76 2.05 -1.21
CA VAL A 30 12.36 0.72 -1.43
C VAL A 30 12.51 0.43 -2.92
N TRP A 31 11.47 0.67 -3.71
CA TRP A 31 11.49 0.42 -5.14
C TRP A 31 12.51 1.29 -5.86
N LEU A 32 12.54 2.61 -5.62
CA LEU A 32 13.51 3.50 -6.24
C LEU A 32 14.95 3.14 -5.88
N ALA A 33 15.19 2.71 -4.64
CA ALA A 33 16.52 2.34 -4.16
C ALA A 33 17.02 1.00 -4.75
N LYS A 34 16.11 0.08 -5.11
CA LYS A 34 16.47 -1.32 -5.40
C LYS A 34 15.97 -1.90 -6.71
N ARG A 35 15.17 -1.17 -7.49
CA ARG A 35 14.63 -1.64 -8.79
C ARG A 35 15.70 -2.03 -9.81
N GLN A 36 16.91 -1.47 -9.73
CA GLN A 36 17.99 -1.78 -10.67
C GLN A 36 18.79 -3.03 -10.28
N ASP A 37 18.64 -3.52 -9.04
CA ASP A 37 19.40 -4.66 -8.52
C ASP A 37 18.84 -5.99 -9.05
N SER A 38 17.54 -6.06 -9.38
CA SER A 38 16.89 -7.29 -9.87
C SER A 38 15.55 -7.03 -10.57
N PRO A 39 15.23 -7.76 -11.65
CA PRO A 39 13.88 -7.79 -12.21
C PRO A 39 12.80 -8.22 -11.21
N GLU A 40 13.13 -9.11 -10.27
CA GLU A 40 12.20 -9.57 -9.23
C GLU A 40 11.83 -8.42 -8.28
N ILE A 41 12.82 -7.64 -7.83
CA ILE A 41 12.59 -6.49 -6.94
C ILE A 41 11.80 -5.39 -7.67
N ASP A 42 12.07 -5.17 -8.96
CA ASP A 42 11.31 -4.21 -9.77
C ASP A 42 9.83 -4.61 -9.87
N ALA A 43 9.55 -5.91 -10.06
CA ALA A 43 8.19 -6.43 -10.13
C ALA A 43 7.43 -6.26 -8.79
N HIS A 44 8.00 -6.71 -7.67
CA HIS A 44 7.36 -6.58 -6.35
C HIS A 44 7.20 -5.12 -5.91
N GLY A 45 8.20 -4.27 -6.21
CA GLY A 45 8.10 -2.84 -5.90
C GLY A 45 6.97 -2.15 -6.66
N LYS A 46 6.79 -2.46 -7.96
CA LYS A 46 5.66 -1.95 -8.76
C LYS A 46 4.33 -2.49 -8.28
N GLU A 47 4.24 -3.78 -7.95
CA GLU A 47 3.03 -4.41 -7.42
C GLU A 47 2.59 -3.74 -6.12
N SER A 48 3.52 -3.60 -5.16
CA SER A 48 3.25 -2.93 -3.89
C SER A 48 2.78 -1.48 -4.08
N LEU A 49 3.46 -0.71 -4.95
CA LEU A 49 3.05 0.65 -5.27
C LEU A 49 1.66 0.73 -5.91
N ASN A 50 1.38 -0.12 -6.90
CA ASN A 50 0.09 -0.14 -7.58
C ASN A 50 -1.05 -0.50 -6.60
N PHE A 51 -0.79 -1.43 -5.68
CA PHE A 51 -1.74 -1.79 -4.64
C PHE A 51 -2.02 -0.60 -3.70
N GLN A 52 -0.98 0.06 -3.18
CA GLN A 52 -1.15 1.18 -2.25
C GLN A 52 -1.81 2.40 -2.91
N ILE A 53 -1.51 2.67 -4.19
CA ILE A 53 -2.21 3.71 -4.96
C ILE A 53 -3.69 3.35 -5.14
N SER A 54 -4.00 2.09 -5.44
CA SER A 54 -5.40 1.62 -5.56
C SER A 54 -6.15 1.77 -4.23
N MET A 55 -5.51 1.39 -3.12
CA MET A 55 -6.08 1.56 -1.78
C MET A 55 -6.32 3.04 -1.44
N LEU A 56 -5.40 3.93 -1.83
CA LEU A 56 -5.57 5.37 -1.64
C LEU A 56 -6.78 5.91 -2.41
N ILE A 57 -6.96 5.50 -3.67
CA ILE A 57 -8.10 5.91 -4.50
C ILE A 57 -9.41 5.40 -3.87
N TRP A 58 -9.47 4.13 -3.47
CA TRP A 58 -10.65 3.57 -2.82
C TRP A 58 -10.96 4.23 -1.47
N ASN A 59 -9.94 4.57 -0.69
CA ASN A 59 -10.12 5.35 0.54
C ASN A 59 -10.70 6.74 0.25
N ALA A 60 -10.26 7.43 -0.82
CA ALA A 60 -10.79 8.72 -1.20
C ALA A 60 -12.27 8.64 -1.62
N ILE A 61 -12.63 7.63 -2.42
CA ILE A 61 -14.02 7.36 -2.83
C ILE A 61 -14.87 7.05 -1.59
N ALA A 62 -14.40 6.16 -0.71
CA ALA A 62 -15.11 5.79 0.50
C ALA A 62 -15.27 6.97 1.47
N ALA A 63 -14.29 7.88 1.55
CA ALA A 63 -14.41 9.11 2.32
C ALA A 63 -15.53 10.03 1.81
N ILE A 64 -15.71 10.16 0.49
CA ILE A 64 -16.84 10.89 -0.10
C ILE A 64 -18.17 10.20 0.25
N LEU A 65 -18.21 8.87 0.22
CA LEU A 65 -19.40 8.08 0.57
C LEU A 65 -19.77 8.13 2.06
N ILE A 66 -18.95 8.72 2.93
CA ILE A 66 -19.33 8.98 4.34
C ILE A 66 -20.55 9.90 4.40
N ILE A 67 -20.70 10.82 3.43
CA ILE A 67 -21.82 11.78 3.38
C ILE A 67 -23.17 11.06 3.34
N VAL A 68 -23.23 9.87 2.72
CA VAL A 68 -24.41 9.01 2.62
C VAL A 68 -24.36 7.81 3.59
N LEU A 69 -23.53 7.89 4.63
CA LEU A 69 -23.35 6.93 5.74
C LEU A 69 -22.86 5.51 5.39
N ILE A 70 -22.67 5.17 4.10
CA ILE A 70 -22.10 3.87 3.68
C ILE A 70 -20.57 3.88 3.62
N GLY A 71 -19.92 5.05 3.65
CA GLY A 71 -18.46 5.15 3.56
C GLY A 71 -17.70 4.53 4.73
N ILE A 72 -18.27 4.61 5.95
CA ILE A 72 -17.62 4.10 7.18
C ILE A 72 -17.37 2.58 7.13
N PRO A 73 -18.37 1.71 6.87
CA PRO A 73 -18.12 0.27 6.78
C PRO A 73 -17.16 -0.10 5.64
N ILE A 74 -17.19 0.64 4.53
CA ILE A 74 -16.25 0.45 3.41
C ILE A 74 -14.81 0.77 3.85
N LEU A 75 -14.58 1.89 4.55
CA LEU A 75 -13.25 2.26 5.03
C LEU A 75 -12.67 1.21 6.00
N ILE A 76 -13.50 0.66 6.90
CA ILE A 76 -13.08 -0.40 7.82
C ILE A 76 -12.66 -1.64 7.02
N LEU A 77 -13.48 -2.07 6.06
CA LEU A 77 -13.18 -3.21 5.20
C LEU A 77 -11.87 -2.99 4.42
N LEU A 78 -11.67 -1.82 3.83
CA LEU A 78 -10.45 -1.48 3.10
C LEU A 78 -9.21 -1.55 3.99
N HIS A 79 -9.25 -1.07 5.24
CA HIS A 79 -8.09 -1.15 6.14
C HIS A 79 -7.74 -2.60 6.49
N ILE A 80 -8.74 -3.46 6.73
CA ILE A 80 -8.52 -4.88 6.98
C ILE A 80 -7.90 -5.55 5.75
N LEU A 81 -8.46 -5.31 4.56
CA LEU A 81 -7.93 -5.86 3.31
C LEU A 81 -6.50 -5.36 3.04
N ASN A 82 -6.19 -4.10 3.33
CA ASN A 82 -4.84 -3.55 3.20
C ASN A 82 -3.83 -4.37 3.99
N ILE A 83 -4.12 -4.62 5.27
CA ILE A 83 -3.23 -5.37 6.16
C ILE A 83 -3.04 -6.80 5.65
N ILE A 84 -4.12 -7.48 5.28
CA ILE A 84 -4.07 -8.87 4.82
C ILE A 84 -3.21 -8.98 3.56
N PHE A 85 -3.49 -8.15 2.54
CA PHE A 85 -2.78 -8.24 1.27
C PHE A 85 -1.32 -7.81 1.39
N VAL A 86 -0.98 -6.84 2.24
CA VAL A 86 0.43 -6.46 2.50
C VAL A 86 1.23 -7.58 3.16
N ILE A 87 0.59 -8.42 3.99
CA ILE A 87 1.27 -9.53 4.66
C ILE A 87 1.41 -10.76 3.75
N VAL A 88 0.44 -10.98 2.86
CA VAL A 88 0.38 -12.17 1.98
C VAL A 88 1.20 -12.00 0.70
N ALA A 89 1.32 -10.77 0.19
CA ALA A 89 2.09 -10.45 -1.02
C ALA A 89 3.60 -10.65 -0.84
#